data_AF-A0A2W5TGU8-F1
#
_entry.id   AF-A0A2W5TGU8-F1
#
_cell.length_a   1.000
_cell.length_b   1.000
_cell.length_c   1.000
_cell.angle_alpha   90.00
_cell.angle_beta   90.00
_cell.angle_gamma   90.00
#
_symmetry.space_group_name_H-M   'P 1'
#
loop_
_entity.id
_entity.type
_entity.pdbx_description
1 polymer ?
#
loop_
_entity_poly.entity_id
_entity_poly.type
_entity_poly.pdbx_seq_one_letter_code
_entity_poly.pdbx_strand_id
1 'polypeptide(L)'
;MVALFIVSVSGCRKAAPEIDLSAEQPRVTLLQVQRDPAEVRQAIIASLQGKGWVTESENGPEIIGRLSHKGATVRVSIVYDATRFTMKGLEATNADRKYEGWLNGLEQDIAKRLRTPAVVPAAAPVVTATPAPTLVVFDREQKIENVKGAIQRALSAHSWVLEADQPTGLVARLNHRKGLLRVRITSTTQQATIIYENSEGIAFDPQTGVSDDYEKWMRNLVEAIRANTR
;
A
#
# COMPACT_ATOMS: atom_id res chain seq x y z
N MET A 1 9.23 -42.74 -46.39
CA MET A 1 9.70 -41.97 -45.22
C MET A 1 9.46 -40.50 -45.54
N VAL A 2 8.36 -39.93 -45.04
CA VAL A 2 7.92 -38.56 -45.37
C VAL A 2 8.39 -37.64 -44.25
N ALA A 3 9.30 -36.72 -44.56
CA ALA A 3 9.81 -35.73 -43.63
C ALA A 3 8.87 -34.51 -43.61
N LEU A 4 8.14 -34.35 -42.51
CA LEU A 4 7.27 -33.21 -42.25
C LEU A 4 8.10 -32.06 -41.65
N PHE A 5 8.32 -30.99 -42.42
CA PHE A 5 8.94 -29.77 -41.93
C PHE A 5 7.87 -28.92 -41.20
N ILE A 6 7.97 -28.84 -39.87
CA ILE A 6 7.19 -27.91 -39.05
C ILE A 6 7.92 -26.58 -39.07
N VAL A 7 7.39 -25.61 -39.81
CA VAL A 7 7.83 -24.21 -39.75
C VAL A 7 7.15 -23.55 -38.55
N SER A 8 7.86 -23.48 -37.42
CA SER A 8 7.46 -22.65 -36.29
C SER A 8 7.62 -21.18 -36.66
N VAL A 9 6.52 -20.50 -36.96
CA VAL A 9 6.46 -19.05 -37.06
C VAL A 9 6.49 -18.49 -35.64
N SER A 10 7.69 -18.34 -35.06
CA SER A 10 7.88 -17.56 -33.85
C SER A 10 7.52 -16.10 -34.16
N GLY A 11 6.30 -15.72 -33.83
CA GLY A 11 5.87 -14.33 -33.85
C GLY A 11 6.75 -13.52 -32.93
N CYS A 12 7.70 -12.78 -33.49
CA CYS A 12 8.41 -11.71 -32.82
C CYS A 12 7.36 -10.67 -32.37
N ARG A 13 6.83 -10.81 -31.15
CA ARG A 13 6.18 -9.69 -30.45
C ARG A 13 7.28 -8.68 -30.20
N LYS A 14 7.37 -7.69 -31.10
CA LYS A 14 8.21 -6.51 -30.94
C LYS A 14 7.95 -5.98 -29.52
N ALA A 15 8.98 -5.95 -28.69
CA ALA A 15 8.86 -5.40 -27.35
C ALA A 15 8.28 -3.99 -27.49
N ALA A 16 7.19 -3.74 -26.76
CA ALA A 16 6.56 -2.45 -26.70
C ALA A 16 7.60 -1.39 -26.31
N PRO A 17 7.63 -0.22 -26.96
CA PRO A 17 8.47 0.87 -26.48
C PRO A 17 8.01 1.24 -25.07
N GLU A 18 8.89 0.99 -24.11
CA GLU A 18 8.81 1.50 -22.74
C GLU A 18 9.54 2.83 -22.73
N ILE A 19 8.86 3.86 -22.24
CA ILE A 19 9.40 5.21 -22.12
C ILE A 19 9.54 5.48 -20.63
N ASP A 20 10.78 5.70 -20.20
CA ASP A 20 11.05 6.23 -18.87
C ASP A 20 10.66 7.72 -18.85
N LEU A 21 9.65 8.04 -18.04
CA LEU A 21 9.16 9.40 -17.86
C LEU A 21 9.84 10.09 -16.67
N SER A 22 10.75 9.40 -15.98
CA SER A 22 11.41 9.91 -14.78
C SER A 22 12.28 11.14 -15.04
N ALA A 23 12.71 11.36 -16.29
CA ALA A 23 13.45 12.55 -16.71
C ALA A 23 12.55 13.76 -16.98
N GLU A 24 11.23 13.59 -17.05
CA GLU A 24 10.30 14.71 -17.24
C GLU A 24 10.18 15.57 -15.98
N GLN A 25 9.98 16.87 -16.20
CA GLN A 25 9.76 17.78 -15.09
C GLN A 25 8.44 17.45 -14.39
N PRO A 26 8.44 17.39 -13.05
CA PRO A 26 7.22 17.12 -12.31
C PRO A 26 6.24 18.28 -12.46
N ARG A 27 4.96 17.96 -12.58
CA ARG A 27 3.86 18.91 -12.68
C ARG A 27 3.49 19.34 -11.26
N VAL A 28 3.67 20.61 -10.96
CA VAL A 28 3.39 21.16 -9.61
C VAL A 28 2.10 21.95 -9.66
N THR A 29 1.14 21.58 -8.81
CA THR A 29 -0.13 22.27 -8.67
C THR A 29 -0.25 22.84 -7.26
N LEU A 30 -0.31 24.16 -7.15
CA LEU A 30 -0.54 24.85 -5.88
C LEU A 30 -2.02 24.80 -5.49
N LEU A 31 -2.30 24.50 -4.23
CA LEU A 31 -3.63 24.59 -3.65
C LEU A 31 -3.93 26.05 -3.32
N GLN A 32 -5.14 26.49 -3.65
CA GLN A 32 -5.56 27.88 -3.40
C GLN A 32 -5.74 28.19 -1.90
N VAL A 33 -5.88 27.15 -1.08
CA VAL A 33 -6.06 27.24 0.38
C VAL A 33 -5.27 26.09 1.01
N GLN A 34 -4.67 26.33 2.17
CA GLN A 34 -4.07 25.27 2.97
C GLN A 34 -5.15 24.27 3.40
N ARG A 35 -4.95 22.99 3.11
CA ARG A 35 -5.89 21.91 3.42
C ARG A 35 -5.28 20.89 4.36
N ASP A 36 -6.13 20.14 5.06
CA ASP A 36 -5.70 18.95 5.77
C ASP A 36 -5.10 17.95 4.76
N PRO A 37 -3.86 17.46 4.96
CA PRO A 37 -3.28 16.41 4.12
C PRO A 37 -4.19 15.18 3.94
N ALA A 38 -5.05 14.87 4.91
CA ALA A 38 -6.02 13.79 4.78
C ALA A 38 -7.10 14.07 3.72
N GLU A 39 -7.57 15.32 3.61
CA GLU A 39 -8.49 15.73 2.54
C GLU A 39 -7.82 15.68 1.18
N VAL A 40 -6.57 16.14 1.10
CA VAL A 40 -5.78 16.11 -0.14
C VAL A 40 -5.58 14.67 -0.61
N ARG A 41 -5.21 13.77 0.32
CA ARG A 41 -5.12 12.32 0.08
C ARG A 41 -6.42 11.76 -0.48
N GLN A 42 -7.55 12.01 0.20
CA GLN A 42 -8.85 11.49 -0.22
C GLN A 42 -9.25 11.99 -1.61
N ALA A 43 -9.01 13.27 -1.91
CA ALA A 43 -9.28 13.82 -3.23
C ALA A 43 -8.44 13.14 -4.31
N ILE A 44 -7.16 12.89 -4.06
CA ILE A 44 -6.26 12.18 -4.99
C ILE A 44 -6.77 10.76 -5.25
N ILE A 45 -7.07 9.99 -4.21
CA ILE A 45 -7.56 8.61 -4.34
C ILE A 45 -8.89 8.58 -5.10
N ALA A 46 -9.82 9.47 -4.76
CA ALA A 46 -11.11 9.56 -5.44
C ALA A 46 -10.97 9.94 -6.92
N SER A 47 -10.01 10.80 -7.26
CA SER A 47 -9.69 11.13 -8.66
C SER A 47 -9.09 9.95 -9.42
N LEU A 48 -8.15 9.23 -8.81
CA LEU A 48 -7.56 8.02 -9.39
C LEU A 48 -8.67 7.01 -9.74
N GLN A 49 -9.48 6.65 -8.75
CA GLN A 49 -10.59 5.71 -8.92
C GLN A 49 -11.62 6.20 -9.95
N GLY A 50 -12.02 7.47 -9.88
CA GLY A 50 -12.98 8.06 -10.80
C GLY A 50 -12.51 8.12 -12.27
N LYS A 51 -11.19 8.07 -12.49
CA LYS A 51 -10.58 8.05 -13.83
C LYS A 51 -10.10 6.65 -14.26
N GLY A 52 -10.39 5.61 -13.47
CA GLY A 52 -10.02 4.22 -13.78
C GLY A 52 -8.55 3.88 -13.53
N TRP A 53 -7.85 4.69 -12.73
CA TRP A 53 -6.51 4.38 -12.24
C TRP A 53 -6.62 3.44 -11.03
N VAL A 54 -5.62 2.59 -10.88
CA VAL A 54 -5.43 1.70 -9.74
C VAL A 54 -4.35 2.31 -8.85
N THR A 55 -4.62 2.46 -7.56
CA THR A 55 -3.60 2.81 -6.57
C THR A 55 -2.70 1.61 -6.35
N GLU A 56 -1.41 1.74 -6.66
CA GLU A 56 -0.41 0.68 -6.45
C GLU A 56 0.24 0.78 -5.08
N SER A 57 0.48 1.98 -4.57
CA SER A 57 1.06 2.16 -3.24
C SER A 57 0.70 3.51 -2.63
N GLU A 58 0.75 3.57 -1.30
CA GLU A 58 0.59 4.77 -0.51
C GLU A 58 1.66 4.80 0.59
N ASN A 59 2.65 5.68 0.44
CA ASN A 59 3.80 5.80 1.34
C ASN A 59 3.83 7.20 1.96
N GLY A 60 2.97 7.43 2.97
CA GLY A 60 2.88 8.74 3.61
C GLY A 60 2.35 9.81 2.64
N PRO A 61 3.13 10.88 2.32
CA PRO A 61 2.71 11.93 1.41
C PRO A 61 2.83 11.54 -0.08
N GLU A 62 3.16 10.30 -0.41
CA GLU A 62 3.31 9.82 -1.79
C GLU A 62 2.28 8.73 -2.12
N ILE A 63 1.64 8.87 -3.29
CA ILE A 63 0.72 7.88 -3.86
C ILE A 63 1.22 7.50 -5.25
N ILE A 64 1.35 6.19 -5.51
CA ILE A 64 1.65 5.68 -6.86
C ILE A 64 0.35 5.17 -7.48
N GLY A 65 0.02 5.69 -8.67
CA GLY A 65 -1.12 5.25 -9.46
C GLY A 65 -0.69 4.60 -10.77
N ARG A 66 -1.45 3.61 -11.24
CA ARG A 66 -1.30 3.00 -12.56
C ARG A 66 -2.60 3.04 -13.34
N LEU A 67 -2.53 3.46 -14.59
CA LEU A 67 -3.60 3.32 -15.56
C LEU A 67 -3.23 2.26 -16.59
N SER A 68 -4.13 1.32 -16.85
CA SER A 68 -4.01 0.41 -18.00
C SER A 68 -5.24 0.59 -18.89
N HIS A 69 -5.02 1.03 -20.13
CA HIS A 69 -6.09 1.32 -21.08
C HIS A 69 -5.71 0.85 -22.48
N LYS A 70 -6.51 -0.08 -23.05
CA LYS A 70 -6.35 -0.59 -24.43
C LYS A 70 -4.92 -1.04 -24.78
N GLY A 71 -4.25 -1.75 -23.86
CA GLY A 71 -2.89 -2.26 -24.04
C GLY A 71 -1.77 -1.25 -23.77
N ALA A 72 -2.11 -0.01 -23.43
CA ALA A 72 -1.19 0.98 -22.90
C ALA A 72 -1.21 0.99 -21.37
N THR A 73 -0.06 1.23 -20.75
CA THR A 73 0.09 1.35 -19.30
C THR A 73 0.86 2.61 -18.96
N VAL A 74 0.45 3.32 -17.92
CA VAL A 74 1.15 4.50 -17.40
C VAL A 74 1.18 4.44 -15.89
N ARG A 75 2.33 4.74 -15.31
CA ARG A 75 2.55 4.85 -13.86
C ARG A 75 2.89 6.28 -13.48
N VAL A 76 2.35 6.73 -12.36
CA VAL A 76 2.50 8.10 -11.88
C VAL A 76 2.78 8.10 -10.38
N SER A 77 3.72 8.93 -9.94
CA SER A 77 3.92 9.28 -8.54
C SER A 77 3.27 10.64 -8.26
N ILE A 78 2.48 10.70 -7.19
CA ILE A 78 1.81 11.92 -6.72
C ILE A 78 2.27 12.18 -5.30
N VAL A 79 3.09 13.21 -5.12
CA VAL A 79 3.56 13.67 -3.81
C VAL A 79 2.74 14.88 -3.40
N TYR A 80 2.16 14.89 -2.20
CA TYR A 80 1.28 15.96 -1.75
C TYR A 80 1.61 16.43 -0.33
N ASP A 81 1.29 17.70 -0.08
CA ASP A 81 1.32 18.32 1.24
C ASP A 81 0.05 19.17 1.45
N ALA A 82 0.01 19.93 2.54
CA ALA A 82 -1.13 20.78 2.89
C ALA A 82 -1.37 21.93 1.90
N THR A 83 -0.41 22.26 1.05
CA THR A 83 -0.38 23.48 0.21
C THR A 83 -0.24 23.19 -1.28
N ARG A 84 0.19 22.00 -1.68
CA ARG A 84 0.40 21.61 -3.09
C ARG A 84 0.37 20.11 -3.27
N PHE A 85 0.21 19.70 -4.52
CA PHE A 85 0.58 18.36 -4.95
C PHE A 85 1.46 18.42 -6.20
N THR A 86 2.29 17.41 -6.36
CA THR A 86 3.27 17.26 -7.42
C THR A 86 3.04 15.92 -8.09
N MET A 87 2.89 15.92 -9.41
CA MET A 87 2.65 14.72 -10.19
C MET A 87 3.82 14.47 -11.14
N LYS A 88 4.35 13.25 -11.11
CA LYS A 88 5.46 12.82 -11.95
C LYS A 88 5.11 11.51 -12.66
N GLY A 89 5.18 11.50 -13.99
CA GLY A 89 5.15 10.25 -14.74
C GLY A 89 6.38 9.42 -14.38
N LEU A 90 6.19 8.14 -14.06
CA LEU A 90 7.29 7.22 -13.81
C LEU A 90 7.62 6.43 -15.07
N GLU A 91 6.60 5.83 -15.66
CA GLU A 91 6.77 4.89 -16.76
C GLU A 91 5.55 4.95 -17.68
N ALA A 92 5.78 4.81 -18.98
CA ALA A 92 4.72 4.62 -19.96
C ALA A 92 5.08 3.51 -20.96
N THR A 93 4.17 2.55 -21.12
CA THR A 93 4.30 1.44 -22.07
C THR A 93 3.18 1.55 -23.09
N ASN A 94 3.49 1.55 -24.39
CA ASN A 94 2.51 1.66 -25.49
C ASN A 94 1.54 2.88 -25.38
N ALA A 95 1.91 3.92 -24.63
CA ALA A 95 1.02 5.05 -24.36
C ALA A 95 1.20 6.24 -25.31
N ASP A 96 2.19 6.20 -26.21
CA ASP A 96 2.58 7.28 -27.14
C ASP A 96 2.51 8.67 -26.48
N ARG A 97 1.95 9.70 -27.13
CA ARG A 97 1.66 11.01 -26.49
C ARG A 97 0.33 11.06 -25.72
N LYS A 98 -0.39 9.94 -25.63
CA LYS A 98 -1.72 9.90 -25.00
C LYS A 98 -1.64 9.95 -23.47
N TYR A 99 -0.51 9.52 -22.88
CA TYR A 99 -0.32 9.59 -21.43
C TYR A 99 -0.41 11.02 -20.91
N GLU A 100 0.08 12.01 -21.64
CA GLU A 100 -0.02 13.43 -21.25
C GLU A 100 -1.48 13.83 -21.06
N GLY A 101 -2.38 13.38 -21.95
CA GLY A 101 -3.82 13.61 -21.83
C GLY A 101 -4.42 12.94 -20.59
N TRP A 102 -3.96 11.75 -20.23
CA TRP A 102 -4.40 11.06 -19.02
C TRP A 102 -3.90 11.74 -17.75
N LEU A 103 -2.62 12.15 -17.72
CA LEU A 103 -2.05 12.92 -16.61
C LEU A 103 -2.75 14.27 -16.45
N ASN A 104 -2.97 15.01 -17.55
CA ASN A 104 -3.74 16.26 -17.56
C ASN A 104 -5.16 16.05 -17.01
N GLY A 105 -5.83 14.99 -17.48
CA GLY A 105 -7.19 14.67 -17.04
C GLY A 105 -7.26 14.30 -15.56
N LEU A 106 -6.24 13.61 -15.04
CA LEU A 106 -6.11 13.29 -13.62
C LEU A 106 -5.84 14.55 -12.79
N GLU A 107 -4.89 15.39 -13.22
CA GLU A 107 -4.52 16.65 -12.56
C GLU A 107 -5.73 17.57 -12.41
N GLN A 108 -6.50 17.73 -13.50
CA GLN A 108 -7.70 18.55 -13.51
C GLN A 108 -8.80 17.99 -12.59
N ASP A 109 -8.95 16.66 -12.49
CA ASP A 109 -9.94 16.06 -11.59
C ASP A 109 -9.57 16.30 -10.13
N ILE A 110 -8.29 16.09 -9.77
CA ILE A 110 -7.74 16.39 -8.44
C ILE A 110 -7.96 17.87 -8.11
N ALA A 111 -7.55 18.78 -8.99
CA ALA A 111 -7.72 20.21 -8.79
C ALA A 111 -9.20 20.61 -8.66
N LYS A 112 -10.10 20.00 -9.44
CA LYS A 112 -11.54 20.26 -9.37
C LYS A 112 -12.13 19.81 -8.02
N ARG A 113 -11.77 18.62 -7.54
CA ARG A 113 -12.22 18.11 -6.23
C ARG A 113 -11.68 18.95 -5.08
N LEU A 114 -10.46 19.46 -5.22
CA LEU A 114 -9.83 20.36 -4.24
C LEU A 114 -10.27 21.81 -4.36
N ARG A 115 -11.01 22.22 -5.41
CA ARG A 115 -11.64 23.54 -5.52
C ARG A 115 -13.06 23.55 -5.00
N THR A 116 -13.78 22.45 -5.22
CA THR A 116 -15.14 22.31 -4.70
C THR A 116 -15.00 22.13 -3.19
N PRO A 117 -15.48 23.05 -2.33
CA PRO A 117 -15.61 22.73 -0.92
C PRO A 117 -16.44 21.46 -0.87
N ALA A 118 -15.90 20.40 -0.28
CA ALA A 118 -16.66 19.20 -0.08
C ALA A 118 -17.91 19.62 0.69
N VAL A 119 -19.06 19.71 0.03
CA VAL A 119 -20.33 19.43 0.69
C VAL A 119 -20.13 17.98 1.04
N VAL A 120 -19.56 17.72 2.22
CA VAL A 120 -19.40 16.38 2.76
C VAL A 120 -20.83 15.86 2.77
N PRO A 121 -21.25 14.99 1.84
CA PRO A 121 -22.38 14.15 2.19
C PRO A 121 -21.84 13.44 3.44
N ALA A 122 -22.53 13.51 4.57
CA ALA A 122 -22.12 12.77 5.76
C ALA A 122 -21.78 11.36 5.28
N ALA A 123 -20.48 11.09 5.11
CA ALA A 123 -20.05 9.87 4.48
C ALA A 123 -20.50 8.84 5.50
N ALA A 124 -21.41 7.95 5.10
CA ALA A 124 -21.64 6.76 5.89
C ALA A 124 -20.24 6.26 6.23
N PRO A 125 -19.87 6.18 7.53
CA PRO A 125 -18.50 5.97 7.92
C PRO A 125 -18.03 4.76 7.12
N VAL A 126 -17.04 4.96 6.25
CA VAL A 126 -16.34 3.83 5.66
C VAL A 126 -15.67 3.25 6.88
N VAL A 127 -16.30 2.23 7.45
CA VAL A 127 -15.71 1.43 8.52
C VAL A 127 -14.55 0.73 7.81
N THR A 128 -13.41 1.41 7.71
CA THR A 128 -12.14 0.74 7.51
C THR A 128 -12.03 -0.13 8.74
N ALA A 129 -12.41 -1.38 8.56
CA ALA A 129 -12.62 -2.28 9.64
C ALA A 129 -11.21 -2.69 10.11
N THR A 130 -10.68 -1.86 10.99
CA THR A 130 -9.38 -2.04 11.60
C THR A 130 -9.52 -3.21 12.56
N PRO A 131 -8.79 -4.32 12.32
CA PRO A 131 -8.86 -5.44 13.23
C PRO A 131 -8.41 -5.02 14.64
N ALA A 132 -9.07 -5.60 15.65
CA ALA A 132 -8.75 -5.29 17.03
C ALA A 132 -7.29 -5.67 17.37
N PRO A 133 -6.63 -4.93 18.28
CA PRO A 133 -5.29 -5.29 18.73
C PRO A 133 -5.26 -6.70 19.32
N THR A 134 -4.26 -7.49 18.92
CA THR A 134 -4.09 -8.86 19.44
C THR A 134 -3.18 -8.83 20.66
N LEU A 135 -3.69 -9.31 21.79
CA LEU A 135 -2.95 -9.36 23.06
C LEU A 135 -2.29 -10.71 23.27
N VAL A 136 -1.01 -10.70 23.63
CA VAL A 136 -0.22 -11.85 24.06
C VAL A 136 0.18 -11.67 25.51
N VAL A 137 -0.47 -12.40 26.41
CA VAL A 137 -0.12 -12.44 27.83
C VAL A 137 0.95 -13.52 28.04
N PHE A 138 1.96 -13.21 28.85
CA PHE A 138 3.03 -14.14 29.20
C PHE A 138 2.70 -14.89 30.51
N ASP A 139 3.10 -16.16 30.61
CA ASP A 139 2.82 -17.00 31.78
C ASP A 139 3.56 -16.51 33.05
N ARG A 140 4.64 -15.74 32.88
CA ARG A 140 5.46 -15.17 33.95
C ARG A 140 6.02 -13.82 33.53
N GLU A 141 6.40 -13.01 34.52
CA GLU A 141 7.11 -11.76 34.25
C GLU A 141 8.47 -12.03 33.61
N GLN A 142 8.75 -11.35 32.51
CA GLN A 142 9.95 -11.49 31.69
C GLN A 142 10.75 -10.20 31.69
N LYS A 143 12.08 -10.31 31.62
CA LYS A 143 12.93 -9.15 31.33
C LYS A 143 12.60 -8.62 29.94
N ILE A 144 12.53 -7.29 29.78
CA ILE A 144 12.10 -6.67 28.53
C ILE A 144 13.02 -7.07 27.35
N GLU A 145 14.31 -7.29 27.62
CA GLU A 145 15.29 -7.75 26.62
C GLU A 145 14.98 -9.17 26.13
N ASN A 146 14.53 -10.05 27.03
CA ASN A 146 14.13 -11.41 26.69
C ASN A 146 12.84 -11.40 25.85
N VAL A 147 11.87 -10.55 26.22
CA VAL A 147 10.62 -10.38 25.46
C VAL A 147 10.93 -9.89 24.05
N LYS A 148 11.75 -8.85 23.93
CA LYS A 148 12.16 -8.28 22.64
C LYS A 148 12.87 -9.33 21.77
N GLY A 149 13.82 -10.07 22.33
CA GLY A 149 14.50 -11.17 21.62
C GLY A 149 13.58 -12.33 21.27
N ALA A 150 12.56 -12.64 22.09
CA ALA A 150 11.55 -13.64 21.78
C ALA A 150 10.65 -13.20 20.61
N ILE A 151 10.21 -11.94 20.61
CA ILE A 151 9.40 -11.37 19.51
C ILE A 151 10.21 -11.37 18.21
N GLN A 152 11.47 -10.93 18.23
CA GLN A 152 12.33 -10.95 17.04
C GLN A 152 12.53 -12.37 16.49
N ARG A 153 12.72 -13.38 17.35
CA ARG A 153 12.79 -14.79 16.93
C ARG A 153 11.47 -15.28 16.33
N ALA A 154 10.34 -14.93 16.94
CA ALA A 154 9.01 -15.29 16.45
C ALA A 154 8.71 -14.65 15.08
N LEU A 155 9.09 -13.39 14.88
CA LEU A 155 8.97 -12.69 13.61
C LEU A 155 9.77 -13.41 12.52
N SER A 156 11.05 -13.68 12.77
CA SER A 156 11.92 -14.39 11.82
C SER A 156 11.42 -15.79 11.48
N ALA A 157 10.85 -16.51 12.45
CA ALA A 157 10.30 -17.87 12.24
C ALA A 157 9.11 -17.90 11.27
N HIS A 158 8.36 -16.79 11.17
CA HIS A 158 7.17 -16.68 10.30
C HIS A 158 7.37 -15.73 9.12
N SER A 159 8.62 -15.55 8.67
CA SER A 159 8.96 -14.73 7.51
C SER A 159 8.54 -13.25 7.63
N TRP A 160 8.42 -12.74 8.85
CA TRP A 160 8.26 -11.31 9.09
C TRP A 160 9.62 -10.63 9.02
N VAL A 161 9.66 -9.48 8.38
CA VAL A 161 10.82 -8.60 8.30
C VAL A 161 10.67 -7.49 9.33
N LEU A 162 11.63 -7.35 10.23
CA LEU A 162 11.68 -6.21 11.15
C LEU A 162 12.11 -4.96 10.36
N GLU A 163 11.27 -3.93 10.35
CA GLU A 163 11.55 -2.68 9.65
C GLU A 163 12.18 -1.62 10.55
N ALA A 164 11.67 -1.52 11.78
CA ALA A 164 12.13 -0.53 12.74
C ALA A 164 12.06 -1.07 14.17
N ASP A 165 13.04 -0.66 14.96
CA ASP A 165 13.11 -0.91 16.38
C ASP A 165 13.03 0.46 17.09
N GLN A 166 11.83 0.82 17.52
CA GLN A 166 11.54 2.13 18.10
C GLN A 166 11.35 2.04 19.61
N PRO A 167 11.52 3.16 20.35
CA PRO A 167 11.19 3.20 21.78
C PRO A 167 9.73 2.83 22.07
N THR A 168 8.84 3.07 21.10
CA THR A 168 7.41 2.77 21.22
C THR A 168 7.05 1.33 20.86
N GLY A 169 7.97 0.55 20.32
CA GLY A 169 7.73 -0.84 19.89
C GLY A 169 8.49 -1.23 18.64
N LEU A 170 8.31 -2.49 18.24
CA LEU A 170 8.87 -3.05 17.02
C LEU A 170 7.88 -2.88 15.86
N VAL A 171 8.34 -2.44 14.69
CA VAL A 171 7.53 -2.42 13.48
C VAL A 171 7.98 -3.55 12.58
N ALA A 172 7.04 -4.42 12.20
CA ALA A 172 7.31 -5.59 11.40
C ALA A 172 6.38 -5.67 10.19
N ARG A 173 6.91 -6.21 9.09
CA ARG A 173 6.21 -6.38 7.84
C ARG A 173 6.24 -7.83 7.39
N LEU A 174 5.09 -8.37 7.04
CA LEU A 174 4.94 -9.66 6.38
C LEU A 174 4.72 -9.41 4.88
N ASN A 175 5.61 -9.95 4.06
CA ASN A 175 5.42 -10.00 2.61
C ASN A 175 4.98 -11.42 2.22
N HIS A 176 3.71 -11.57 1.87
CA HIS A 176 3.14 -12.86 1.49
C HIS A 176 2.53 -12.78 0.09
N ARG A 177 2.43 -13.90 -0.62
CA ARG A 177 1.83 -13.96 -1.97
C ARG A 177 0.42 -13.39 -2.09
N LYS A 178 -0.29 -13.28 -0.97
CA LYS A 178 -1.67 -12.77 -0.88
C LYS A 178 -1.75 -11.29 -0.54
N GLY A 179 -0.64 -10.68 -0.14
CA GLY A 179 -0.64 -9.30 0.31
C GLY A 179 0.50 -8.99 1.26
N LEU A 180 0.63 -7.70 1.54
CA LEU A 180 1.57 -7.14 2.49
C LEU A 180 0.82 -6.75 3.76
N LEU A 181 1.37 -7.09 4.92
CA LEU A 181 0.82 -6.72 6.21
C LEU A 181 1.88 -6.02 7.04
N ARG A 182 1.52 -4.89 7.65
CA ARG A 182 2.39 -4.19 8.59
C ARG A 182 1.74 -4.11 9.96
N VAL A 183 2.53 -4.45 10.97
CA VAL A 183 2.10 -4.41 12.37
C VAL A 183 3.12 -3.71 13.24
N ARG A 184 2.62 -3.10 14.30
CA ARG A 184 3.42 -2.57 15.40
C ARG A 184 3.23 -3.44 16.62
N ILE A 185 4.32 -3.86 17.24
CA ILE A 185 4.32 -4.69 18.44
C ILE A 185 4.87 -3.88 19.59
N THR A 186 4.00 -3.52 20.52
CA THR A 186 4.39 -2.88 21.79
C THR A 186 4.51 -3.96 22.86
N SER A 187 5.50 -3.89 23.73
CA SER A 187 5.70 -4.93 24.75
C SER A 187 6.02 -4.35 26.12
N THR A 188 5.65 -5.13 27.13
CA THR A 188 5.92 -4.91 28.56
C THR A 188 6.53 -6.18 29.14
N THR A 189 6.82 -6.20 30.45
CA THR A 189 7.34 -7.41 31.11
C THR A 189 6.30 -8.53 31.23
N GLN A 190 5.01 -8.24 31.03
CA GLN A 190 3.91 -9.19 31.24
C GLN A 190 3.11 -9.52 29.97
N GLN A 191 3.16 -8.64 28.97
CA GLN A 191 2.38 -8.81 27.73
C GLN A 191 3.02 -8.12 26.53
N ALA A 192 2.67 -8.59 25.34
CA ALA A 192 2.87 -7.90 24.07
C ALA A 192 1.53 -7.64 23.38
N THR A 193 1.39 -6.46 22.77
CA THR A 193 0.21 -6.06 22.00
C THR A 193 0.63 -5.87 20.56
N ILE A 194 -0.02 -6.61 19.66
CA ILE A 194 0.17 -6.51 18.21
C ILE A 194 -0.94 -5.62 17.66
N ILE A 195 -0.54 -4.48 17.10
CA ILE A 195 -1.41 -3.45 16.56
C ILE A 195 -1.29 -3.48 15.05
N TYR A 196 -2.41 -3.62 14.35
CA TYR A 196 -2.46 -3.48 12.91
C TYR A 196 -2.16 -2.03 12.49
N GLU A 197 -1.25 -1.82 11.54
CA GLU A 197 -1.00 -0.49 10.97
C GLU A 197 -1.64 -0.34 9.59
N ASN A 198 -1.25 -1.20 8.65
CA ASN A 198 -1.77 -1.18 7.29
C ASN A 198 -1.64 -2.56 6.62
N SER A 199 -2.30 -2.69 5.49
CA SER A 199 -2.13 -3.82 4.60
C SER A 199 -2.40 -3.44 3.15
N GLU A 200 -1.84 -4.23 2.26
CA GLU A 200 -2.01 -4.11 0.82
C GLU A 200 -2.37 -5.49 0.25
N GLY A 201 -3.43 -5.55 -0.56
CA GLY A 201 -3.89 -6.81 -1.18
C GLY A 201 -4.66 -7.76 -0.25
N ILE A 202 -4.78 -7.46 1.04
CA ILE A 202 -5.61 -8.24 1.97
C ILE A 202 -7.05 -7.77 1.89
N ALA A 203 -7.96 -8.67 1.52
CA ALA A 203 -9.39 -8.41 1.62
C ALA A 203 -9.84 -8.56 3.07
N PHE A 204 -10.36 -7.47 3.64
CA PHE A 204 -11.13 -7.49 4.88
C PHE A 204 -12.61 -7.53 4.53
N ASP A 205 -13.36 -8.36 5.23
CA ASP A 205 -14.81 -8.34 5.16
C ASP A 205 -15.32 -6.98 5.67
N PRO A 206 -16.05 -6.20 4.85
CA PRO A 206 -16.52 -4.88 5.23
C PRO A 206 -17.56 -4.88 6.35
N GLN A 207 -18.21 -6.02 6.63
CA GLN A 207 -19.20 -6.14 7.71
C GLN A 207 -18.55 -6.51 9.04
N THR A 208 -17.58 -7.42 9.02
CA THR A 208 -16.98 -7.98 10.24
C THR A 208 -15.62 -7.38 10.58
N GLY A 209 -14.91 -6.83 9.59
CA GLY A 209 -13.52 -6.42 9.73
C GLY A 209 -12.53 -7.54 9.89
N VAL A 210 -12.94 -8.75 9.51
CA VAL A 210 -12.14 -9.95 9.64
C VAL A 210 -11.56 -10.32 8.28
N SER A 211 -10.34 -10.83 8.29
CA SER A 211 -9.73 -11.49 7.15
C SER A 211 -9.15 -12.82 7.64
N ASP A 212 -9.55 -13.93 7.02
CA ASP A 212 -9.09 -15.28 7.41
C ASP A 212 -7.56 -15.40 7.36
N ASP A 213 -6.96 -14.75 6.36
CA ASP A 213 -5.50 -14.72 6.21
C ASP A 213 -4.84 -13.91 7.32
N TYR A 214 -5.39 -12.75 7.67
CA TYR A 214 -4.92 -11.95 8.79
C TYR A 214 -4.99 -12.73 10.11
N GLU A 215 -6.14 -13.34 10.41
CA GLU A 215 -6.31 -14.12 11.65
C GLU A 215 -5.34 -15.29 11.71
N LYS A 216 -5.14 -16.00 10.61
CA LYS A 216 -4.17 -17.09 10.53
C LYS A 216 -2.75 -16.59 10.81
N TRP A 217 -2.34 -15.47 10.23
CA TRP A 217 -1.01 -14.92 10.44
C TRP A 217 -0.82 -14.41 11.87
N MET A 218 -1.83 -13.76 12.45
CA MET A 218 -1.81 -13.32 13.85
C MET A 218 -1.72 -14.51 14.79
N ARG A 219 -2.53 -15.56 14.59
CA ARG A 219 -2.49 -16.78 15.41
C ARG A 219 -1.10 -17.42 15.41
N ASN A 220 -0.50 -17.59 14.23
CA ASN A 220 0.85 -18.14 14.09
C ASN A 220 1.89 -17.27 14.83
N LEU A 221 1.81 -15.94 14.66
CA LEU A 221 2.73 -15.02 15.33
C LEU A 221 2.57 -15.07 16.86
N VAL A 222 1.33 -15.09 17.37
CA VAL A 222 1.03 -15.20 18.81
C VAL A 222 1.58 -16.51 19.38
N GLU A 223 1.35 -17.63 18.71
CA GLU A 223 1.85 -18.94 19.13
C GLU A 223 3.39 -18.95 19.16
N ALA A 224 4.04 -18.39 18.16
CA ALA A 224 5.49 -18.29 18.13
C ALA A 224 6.06 -17.36 19.20
N ILE A 225 5.40 -16.24 19.51
CA ILE A 225 5.81 -15.36 20.62
C ILE A 225 5.73 -16.14 21.93
N ARG A 226 4.59 -16.80 22.20
CA ARG A 226 4.40 -17.61 23.42
C ARG A 226 5.44 -18.72 23.55
N ALA A 227 5.71 -19.43 22.45
CA ALA A 227 6.72 -20.50 22.43
C ALA A 227 8.13 -20.00 22.75
N ASN A 228 8.48 -18.78 22.34
CA ASN A 228 9.80 -18.19 22.59
C ASN A 228 9.93 -17.46 23.95
N THR A 229 8.81 -17.19 24.63
CA THR A 229 8.78 -16.56 25.98
C THR A 229 8.59 -17.55 27.13
N ARG A 230 8.35 -18.84 26.84
CA ARG A 230 8.34 -19.90 27.85
C ARG A 230 9.75 -20.16 28.35
#